data_AF-A0A8T2KDP1-F1
#
_entry.id   AF-A0A8T2KDP1-F1
#
_cell.length_a   1.000
_cell.length_b   1.000
_cell.length_c   1.000
_cell.angle_alpha   90.00
_cell.angle_beta   90.00
_cell.angle_gamma   90.00
#
_symmetry.space_group_name_H-M   'P 1'
#
loop_
_entity.id
_entity.type
_entity.pdbx_description
1 polymer ?
#
loop_
_entity_poly.entity_id
_entity_poly.type
_entity_poly.pdbx_seq_one_letter_code
_entity_poly.pdbx_strand_id
1 'polypeptide(L)'
;MKLLLASLAVSMLVLRGESWGFSSEKKVQFASWDEVNVIAHGLLQLGHGLKEHVDKTKGQLKEITGKLAQHNVSLAELMRQTKEVQENGEALKRRVQELEDRDKQLFDQSEGIREKVQEVSMDRQLLDQRLQNVEAKIQLLENGRRQNRSENEDILSIQSLMEIQGQRIDELLEKIKLQQYKLDKQNVQIKTLQNAIHNNRIDSLKLRTKLKKNDDAEVQQNDSSTELVLPSDCHHIFLEGEKSSGIFTIQPAGMQPFEVYCEMGADAGWTVIQRRTDGSVDFDQLWEAYKDGFGNLNGEFWLGLEKLHRISKQGQYLINIELQDWDKNVKYMEAKFHLASSDEAFALQLFGSVTGELENALGDFQQLQFSTRDRDQDKKSDFNCAKHLSGGWWFSSCGHSNLNGKYFHSVPRARHERKQGIFWKTWKGRYYPLKSTTIKIRPAEAKLTG
;
A
#
# COMPACT_ATOMS: atom_id res chain seq x y z
N MET A 1 63.91 -26.49 6.22
CA MET A 1 65.24 -26.11 6.74
C MET A 1 65.66 -26.82 8.05
N LYS A 2 64.88 -27.77 8.60
CA LYS A 2 65.28 -28.55 9.80
C LYS A 2 65.71 -30.00 9.51
N LEU A 3 65.54 -30.49 8.28
CA LEU A 3 65.92 -31.86 7.87
C LEU A 3 67.32 -31.98 7.24
N LEU A 4 67.97 -30.86 6.88
CA LEU A 4 69.34 -30.84 6.34
C LEU A 4 70.43 -30.74 7.43
N LEU A 5 70.07 -30.35 8.65
CA LEU A 5 71.02 -30.18 9.77
C LEU A 5 71.32 -31.49 10.52
N ALA A 6 70.46 -32.52 10.40
CA ALA A 6 70.67 -33.80 11.08
C ALA A 6 71.69 -34.71 10.35
N SER A 7 71.91 -34.50 9.04
CA SER A 7 72.82 -35.31 8.23
C SER A 7 74.31 -34.95 8.44
N LEU A 8 74.61 -33.70 8.82
CA LEU A 8 75.98 -33.21 8.99
C LEU A 8 76.63 -33.56 10.33
N ALA A 9 75.84 -33.92 11.35
CA ALA A 9 76.38 -34.28 12.67
C ALA A 9 76.90 -35.73 12.75
N VAL A 10 76.46 -36.61 11.84
CA VAL A 10 76.85 -38.03 11.84
C VAL A 10 78.21 -38.26 11.15
N SER A 11 78.65 -37.33 10.30
CA SER A 11 79.91 -37.45 9.56
C SER A 11 81.16 -36.90 10.28
N MET A 12 81.01 -36.19 11.41
CA MET A 12 82.16 -35.55 12.11
C MET A 12 82.77 -36.35 13.26
N LEU A 13 82.21 -37.50 13.65
CA LEU A 13 82.76 -38.30 14.76
C LEU A 13 83.72 -39.43 14.35
N VAL A 14 84.04 -39.59 13.06
CA VAL A 14 84.81 -40.76 12.57
C VAL A 14 86.30 -40.49 12.33
N LEU A 15 86.80 -39.25 12.45
CA LEU A 15 88.21 -38.94 12.14
C LEU A 15 88.92 -38.17 13.26
N ARG A 16 89.22 -38.85 14.37
CA ARG A 16 90.37 -38.49 15.22
C ARG A 16 90.84 -39.71 16.00
N GLY A 17 91.84 -40.40 15.44
CA GLY A 17 92.61 -41.40 16.13
C GLY A 17 93.86 -40.76 16.76
N GLU A 18 94.10 -41.06 18.03
CA GLU A 18 95.43 -41.13 18.62
C GLU A 18 95.38 -42.07 19.84
N SER A 19 96.52 -42.68 20.13
CA SER A 19 96.63 -44.05 20.57
C SER A 19 97.50 -44.22 21.82
N TRP A 20 97.34 -45.38 22.50
CA TRP A 20 98.15 -46.03 23.56
C TRP A 20 97.61 -45.78 24.99
N GLY A 21 97.32 -46.78 25.81
CA GLY A 21 97.35 -48.23 25.69
C GLY A 21 97.05 -48.83 27.07
N PHE A 22 96.34 -49.95 27.15
CA PHE A 22 96.62 -51.07 28.06
C PHE A 22 95.63 -52.21 27.76
N SER A 23 96.16 -53.41 27.93
CA SER A 23 95.51 -54.71 27.77
C SER A 23 94.18 -54.84 28.54
N SER A 24 93.12 -55.27 27.85
CA SER A 24 92.26 -56.36 28.30
C SER A 24 91.39 -56.84 27.14
N GLU A 25 91.26 -58.15 26.99
CA GLU A 25 90.36 -58.83 26.06
C GLU A 25 89.01 -58.11 25.94
N LYS A 26 88.66 -57.63 24.74
CA LYS A 26 87.28 -57.21 24.45
C LYS A 26 86.42 -58.47 24.37
N LYS A 27 85.92 -58.92 25.52
CA LYS A 27 84.73 -59.78 25.57
C LYS A 27 83.65 -59.08 24.77
N VAL A 28 83.18 -59.73 23.72
CA VAL A 28 81.96 -59.31 23.03
C VAL A 28 80.84 -59.41 24.06
N GLN A 29 80.45 -58.27 24.62
CA GLN A 29 79.37 -58.18 25.57
C GLN A 29 78.07 -58.21 24.77
N PHE A 30 77.46 -59.38 24.69
CA PHE A 30 76.12 -59.52 24.12
C PHE A 30 75.13 -58.79 25.02
N ALA A 31 74.24 -58.01 24.41
CA ALA A 31 73.14 -57.37 25.13
C ALA A 31 72.33 -58.46 25.86
N SER A 32 71.95 -58.16 27.10
CA SER A 32 71.07 -59.04 27.86
C SER A 32 69.74 -59.21 27.15
N TRP A 33 69.07 -60.35 27.36
CA TRP A 33 67.79 -60.65 26.70
C TRP A 33 66.74 -59.57 27.00
N ASP A 34 66.79 -58.97 28.19
CA ASP A 34 65.93 -57.87 28.61
C ASP A 34 66.18 -56.59 27.79
N GLU A 35 67.44 -56.23 27.53
CA GLU A 35 67.80 -55.08 26.68
C GLU A 35 67.32 -55.28 25.23
N VAL A 36 67.49 -56.49 24.68
CA VAL A 36 66.99 -56.83 23.34
C VAL A 36 65.46 -56.76 23.29
N ASN A 37 64.78 -57.24 24.33
CA ASN A 37 63.33 -57.24 24.42
C ASN A 37 62.75 -55.81 24.52
N VAL A 38 63.39 -54.92 25.30
CA VAL A 38 63.01 -53.50 25.39
C VAL A 38 63.18 -52.79 24.05
N ILE A 39 64.28 -53.05 23.33
CA ILE A 39 64.51 -52.49 22.00
C ILE A 39 63.48 -53.02 21.00
N ALA A 40 63.18 -54.32 21.02
CA ALA A 40 62.18 -54.93 20.16
C ALA A 40 60.78 -54.33 20.39
N HIS A 41 60.37 -54.15 21.64
CA HIS A 41 59.10 -53.49 21.99
C HIS A 41 59.09 -52.02 21.58
N GLY A 42 60.17 -51.28 21.80
CA GLY A 42 60.29 -49.88 21.38
C GLY A 42 60.20 -49.70 19.87
N LEU A 43 60.86 -50.56 19.09
CA LEU A 43 60.77 -50.58 17.62
C LEU A 43 59.37 -50.94 17.14
N LEU A 44 58.70 -51.89 17.80
CA LEU A 44 57.34 -52.30 17.46
C LEU A 44 56.32 -51.18 17.76
N GLN A 45 56.47 -50.49 18.90
CA GLN A 45 55.65 -49.34 19.25
C GLN A 45 55.87 -48.16 18.28
N LEU A 46 57.12 -47.89 17.88
CA LEU A 46 57.42 -46.91 16.83
C LEU A 46 56.79 -47.32 15.49
N GLY A 47 56.85 -48.60 15.12
CA GLY A 47 56.20 -49.13 13.94
C GLY A 47 54.68 -48.92 13.94
N HIS A 48 54.02 -49.18 15.08
CA HIS A 48 52.60 -48.90 15.26
C HIS A 48 52.27 -47.40 15.16
N GLY A 49 53.03 -46.54 15.85
CA GLY A 49 52.83 -45.09 15.80
C GLY A 49 53.03 -44.52 14.39
N LEU A 50 54.02 -45.03 13.64
CA LEU A 50 54.27 -44.63 12.26
C LEU A 50 53.11 -45.07 11.34
N LYS A 51 52.61 -46.30 11.51
CA LYS A 51 51.46 -46.82 10.76
C LYS A 51 50.21 -45.98 11.01
N GLU A 52 49.89 -45.69 12.27
CA GLU A 52 48.74 -44.87 12.64
C GLU A 52 48.83 -43.46 12.03
N HIS A 53 50.03 -42.84 12.08
CA HIS A 53 50.26 -41.55 11.46
C HIS A 53 50.04 -41.57 9.93
N VAL A 54 50.53 -42.61 9.25
CA VAL A 54 50.35 -42.80 7.81
C VAL A 54 48.87 -42.99 7.46
N ASP A 55 48.15 -43.82 8.22
CA ASP A 55 46.72 -44.05 8.01
C ASP A 55 45.90 -42.78 8.23
N LYS A 56 46.23 -42.00 9.27
CA LYS A 56 45.61 -40.69 9.54
C LYS A 56 45.89 -39.68 8.42
N THR A 57 47.13 -39.59 7.96
CA THR A 57 47.52 -38.69 6.86
C THR A 57 46.83 -39.09 5.55
N LYS A 58 46.71 -40.39 5.28
CA LYS A 58 45.97 -40.92 4.12
C LYS A 58 44.48 -40.58 4.20
N GLY A 59 43.88 -40.65 5.38
CA GLY A 59 42.50 -40.22 5.63
C GLY A 59 42.31 -38.74 5.33
N GLN A 60 43.16 -37.88 5.89
CA GLN A 60 43.14 -36.44 5.65
C GLN A 60 43.33 -36.11 4.17
N LEU A 61 44.26 -36.78 3.47
CA LEU A 61 44.49 -36.56 2.04
C LEU A 61 43.25 -36.91 1.22
N LYS A 62 42.58 -38.02 1.50
CA LYS A 62 41.33 -38.40 0.85
C LYS A 62 40.23 -37.36 1.07
N GLU A 63 40.09 -36.84 2.29
CA GLU A 63 39.12 -35.80 2.59
C GLU A 63 39.39 -34.51 1.81
N ILE A 64 40.65 -34.09 1.75
CA ILE A 64 41.08 -32.91 0.97
C ILE A 64 40.80 -33.12 -0.52
N THR A 65 41.12 -34.30 -1.08
CA THR A 65 40.83 -34.61 -2.49
C THR A 65 39.31 -34.60 -2.75
N GLY A 66 38.51 -35.12 -1.82
CA GLY A 66 37.05 -35.07 -1.92
C GLY A 66 36.51 -33.64 -1.93
N LYS A 67 36.97 -32.78 -1.02
CA LYS A 67 36.60 -31.36 -0.99
C LYS A 67 37.04 -30.62 -2.26
N LEU A 68 38.23 -30.91 -2.77
CA LEU A 68 38.74 -30.32 -4.01
C LEU A 68 37.87 -30.70 -5.22
N ALA A 69 37.42 -31.95 -5.30
CA ALA A 69 36.51 -32.39 -6.34
C ALA A 69 35.16 -31.67 -6.27
N GLN A 70 34.61 -31.47 -5.06
CA GLN A 70 33.37 -30.71 -4.86
C GLN A 70 33.54 -29.24 -5.27
N HIS A 71 34.64 -28.59 -4.88
CA HIS A 71 34.91 -27.21 -5.28
C HIS A 71 35.06 -27.05 -6.79
N ASN A 72 35.65 -28.02 -7.51
CA ASN A 72 35.71 -28.00 -8.97
C ASN A 72 34.32 -28.03 -9.61
N VAL A 73 33.39 -28.81 -9.06
CA VAL A 73 31.99 -28.85 -9.54
C VAL A 73 31.30 -27.50 -9.28
N SER A 74 31.44 -26.93 -8.09
CA SER A 74 30.89 -25.61 -7.78
C SER A 74 31.47 -24.51 -8.67
N LEU A 75 32.76 -24.57 -8.99
CA LEU A 75 33.40 -23.61 -9.88
C LEU A 75 32.87 -23.71 -11.30
N ALA A 76 32.65 -24.93 -11.82
CA ALA A 76 32.07 -25.15 -13.14
C ALA A 76 30.64 -24.57 -13.23
N GLU A 77 29.82 -24.73 -12.19
CA GLU A 77 28.47 -24.17 -12.15
C GLU A 77 28.49 -22.63 -12.07
N LEU A 78 29.38 -22.05 -11.26
CA LEU A 78 29.57 -20.60 -11.21
C LEU A 78 30.01 -20.02 -12.56
N MET A 79 30.87 -20.72 -13.30
CA MET A 79 31.26 -20.31 -14.65
C MET A 79 30.06 -20.34 -15.62
N ARG A 80 29.18 -21.34 -15.50
CA ARG A 80 27.95 -21.44 -16.31
C ARG A 80 27.01 -20.27 -16.02
N GLN A 81 26.76 -19.98 -14.74
CA GLN A 81 25.92 -18.87 -14.32
C GLN A 81 26.50 -17.52 -14.75
N THR A 82 27.82 -17.35 -14.64
CA THR A 82 28.49 -16.11 -15.10
C THR A 82 28.28 -15.88 -16.60
N LYS A 83 28.37 -16.95 -17.41
CA LYS A 83 28.12 -16.87 -18.86
C LYS A 83 26.67 -16.50 -19.17
N GLU A 84 25.71 -17.11 -18.47
CA GLU A 84 24.29 -16.83 -18.63
C GLU A 84 23.95 -15.36 -18.27
N VAL A 85 24.51 -14.85 -17.17
CA VAL A 85 24.36 -13.45 -16.78
C VAL A 85 24.94 -12.51 -17.82
N GLN A 86 26.10 -12.85 -18.41
CA GLN A 86 26.71 -12.03 -19.45
C GLN A 86 25.86 -12.01 -20.74
N GLU A 87 25.37 -13.16 -21.19
CA GLU A 87 24.47 -13.25 -22.36
C GLU A 87 23.17 -12.47 -22.13
N ASN A 88 22.59 -12.57 -20.93
CA ASN A 88 21.41 -11.80 -20.54
C ASN A 88 21.71 -10.29 -20.49
N GLY A 89 22.89 -9.88 -20.02
CA GLY A 89 23.33 -8.49 -20.01
C GLY A 89 23.43 -7.90 -21.42
N GLU A 90 23.99 -8.65 -22.37
CA GLU A 90 24.06 -8.22 -23.78
C GLU A 90 22.69 -8.17 -24.46
N ALA A 91 21.80 -9.12 -24.15
CA ALA A 91 20.43 -9.09 -24.63
C ALA A 91 19.66 -7.88 -24.08
N LEU A 92 19.85 -7.55 -22.81
CA LEU A 92 19.25 -6.39 -22.18
C LEU A 92 19.76 -5.09 -22.81
N LYS A 93 21.07 -4.98 -23.06
CA LYS A 93 21.67 -3.82 -23.74
C LYS A 93 21.07 -3.59 -25.12
N ARG A 94 20.83 -4.66 -25.89
CA ARG A 94 20.16 -4.56 -27.20
C ARG A 94 18.72 -4.04 -27.09
N ARG A 95 17.96 -4.52 -26.11
CA ARG A 95 16.58 -4.04 -25.87
C ARG A 95 16.53 -2.59 -25.44
N VAL A 96 17.51 -2.14 -24.63
CA VAL A 96 17.61 -0.72 -24.24
C VAL A 96 17.84 0.15 -25.47
N GLN A 97 18.75 -0.24 -26.37
CA GLN A 97 18.99 0.51 -27.61
C GLN A 97 17.74 0.59 -28.50
N GLU A 98 17.02 -0.52 -28.64
CA GLU A 98 15.77 -0.56 -29.41
C GLU A 98 14.70 0.37 -28.82
N LEU A 99 14.60 0.43 -27.49
CA LEU A 99 13.68 1.33 -26.81
C LEU A 99 14.06 2.81 -26.98
N GLU A 100 15.36 3.14 -26.93
CA GLU A 100 15.83 4.50 -27.21
C GLU A 100 15.50 4.95 -28.64
N ASP A 101 15.65 4.07 -29.62
CA ASP A 101 15.33 4.39 -31.01
C ASP A 101 13.82 4.56 -31.22
N ARG A 102 13.01 3.75 -30.54
CA ARG A 102 11.54 3.92 -30.53
C ARG A 102 11.11 5.22 -29.86
N ASP A 103 11.79 5.66 -28.80
CA ASP A 103 11.50 6.93 -28.13
C ASP A 103 11.79 8.13 -29.04
N LYS A 104 12.91 8.10 -29.78
CA LYS A 104 13.21 9.10 -30.82
C LYS A 104 12.13 9.14 -31.90
N GLN A 105 11.71 7.99 -32.41
CA GLN A 105 10.65 7.93 -33.42
C GLN A 105 9.32 8.50 -32.90
N LEU A 106 8.97 8.22 -31.64
CA LEU A 106 7.77 8.76 -31.01
C LEU A 106 7.86 10.28 -30.82
N PHE A 107 9.04 10.79 -30.50
CA PHE A 107 9.30 12.23 -30.39
C PHE A 107 9.06 12.93 -31.73
N ASP A 108 9.62 12.41 -32.82
CA ASP A 108 9.43 12.96 -34.17
C ASP A 108 7.96 12.93 -34.60
N GLN A 109 7.25 11.83 -34.30
CA GLN A 109 5.81 11.74 -34.55
C GLN A 109 5.01 12.75 -33.74
N SER A 110 5.39 12.99 -32.48
CA SER A 110 4.72 13.96 -31.62
C SER A 110 4.89 15.39 -32.14
N GLU A 111 6.09 15.76 -32.60
CA GLU A 111 6.33 17.07 -33.20
C GLU A 111 5.51 17.25 -34.49
N GLY A 112 5.47 16.24 -35.36
CA GLY A 112 4.64 16.28 -36.57
C GLY A 112 3.13 16.38 -36.28
N ILE A 113 2.64 15.74 -35.22
CA ILE A 113 1.24 15.91 -34.77
C ILE A 113 1.00 17.33 -34.27
N ARG A 114 1.95 17.90 -33.51
CA ARG A 114 1.83 19.27 -32.99
C ARG A 114 1.70 20.30 -34.11
N GLU A 115 2.50 20.16 -35.17
CA GLU A 115 2.41 21.01 -36.36
C GLU A 115 1.03 20.90 -37.03
N LYS A 116 0.53 19.68 -37.25
CA LYS A 116 -0.81 19.46 -37.82
C LYS A 116 -1.92 20.03 -36.94
N VAL A 117 -1.78 19.98 -35.62
CA VAL A 117 -2.75 20.57 -34.69
C VAL A 117 -2.75 22.10 -34.81
N GLN A 118 -1.58 22.73 -34.98
CA GLN A 118 -1.49 24.17 -35.21
C GLN A 118 -2.13 24.57 -36.55
N GLU A 119 -1.89 23.79 -37.61
CA GLU A 119 -2.52 23.98 -38.92
C GLU A 119 -4.06 23.91 -38.83
N VAL A 120 -4.59 22.86 -38.21
CA VAL A 120 -6.05 22.70 -38.01
C VAL A 120 -6.63 23.82 -37.14
N SER A 121 -5.88 24.31 -36.15
CA SER A 121 -6.31 25.45 -35.34
C SER A 121 -6.42 26.74 -36.16
N MET A 122 -5.47 26.98 -37.07
CA MET A 122 -5.52 28.13 -37.97
C MET A 122 -6.70 28.03 -38.96
N ASP A 123 -6.92 26.86 -39.54
CA ASP A 123 -8.06 26.60 -40.42
C ASP A 123 -9.39 26.84 -39.70
N ARG A 124 -9.50 26.42 -38.43
CA ARG A 124 -10.68 26.67 -37.61
C ARG A 124 -10.95 28.17 -37.45
N GLN A 125 -9.92 28.96 -37.15
CA GLN A 125 -10.06 30.41 -37.00
C GLN A 125 -10.50 31.08 -38.31
N LEU A 126 -9.96 30.63 -39.45
CA LEU A 126 -10.38 31.13 -40.75
C LEU A 126 -11.84 30.77 -41.05
N LEU A 127 -12.25 29.54 -40.73
CA LEU A 127 -13.62 29.08 -40.91
C LEU A 127 -14.60 29.91 -40.07
N ASP A 128 -14.25 30.19 -38.81
CA ASP A 128 -15.04 31.04 -37.91
C ASP A 128 -15.21 32.46 -38.48
N GLN A 129 -14.16 33.06 -39.04
CA GLN A 129 -14.25 34.37 -39.71
C GLN A 129 -15.18 34.34 -40.93
N ARG A 130 -15.12 33.27 -41.74
CA ARG A 130 -16.03 33.11 -42.89
C ARG A 130 -17.47 32.93 -42.43
N LEU A 131 -17.70 32.18 -41.35
CA LEU A 131 -19.02 31.98 -40.77
C LEU A 131 -19.61 33.31 -40.30
N GLN A 132 -18.85 34.12 -39.56
CA GLN A 132 -19.28 35.45 -39.12
C GLN A 132 -19.62 36.38 -40.29
N ASN A 133 -18.84 36.35 -41.36
CA ASN A 133 -19.13 37.14 -42.57
C ASN A 133 -20.41 36.67 -43.28
N VAL A 134 -20.62 35.36 -43.37
CA VAL A 134 -21.86 34.79 -43.92
C VAL A 134 -23.06 35.18 -43.04
N GLU A 135 -22.92 35.10 -41.72
CA GLU A 135 -23.96 35.48 -40.76
C GLU A 135 -24.31 36.98 -40.88
N ALA A 136 -23.32 37.85 -40.98
CA ALA A 136 -23.53 39.28 -41.23
C ALA A 136 -24.22 39.55 -42.58
N LYS A 137 -23.86 38.82 -43.64
CA LYS A 137 -24.54 38.91 -44.94
C LYS A 137 -25.98 38.41 -44.89
N ILE A 138 -26.26 37.35 -44.14
CA ILE A 138 -27.63 36.85 -43.92
C ILE A 138 -28.46 37.93 -43.20
N GLN A 139 -27.94 38.54 -42.14
CA GLN A 139 -28.61 39.64 -41.44
C GLN A 139 -28.89 40.84 -42.35
N LEU A 140 -27.96 41.19 -43.24
CA LEU A 140 -28.17 42.26 -44.22
C LEU A 140 -29.21 41.88 -45.28
N LEU A 141 -29.23 40.63 -45.75
CA LEU A 141 -30.25 40.13 -46.66
C LEU A 141 -31.63 40.06 -46.01
N GLU A 142 -31.72 39.68 -44.73
CA GLU A 142 -32.95 39.72 -43.93
C GLU A 142 -33.48 41.15 -43.79
N ASN A 143 -32.60 42.12 -43.52
CA ASN A 143 -32.97 43.54 -43.46
C ASN A 143 -33.34 44.12 -44.84
N GLY A 144 -32.66 43.70 -45.92
CA GLY A 144 -33.02 44.06 -47.30
C GLY A 144 -34.34 43.45 -47.76
N ARG A 145 -34.70 42.26 -47.26
CA ARG A 145 -36.00 41.63 -47.48
C ARG A 145 -37.14 42.32 -46.72
N ARG A 146 -36.83 42.95 -45.57
CA ARG A 146 -37.78 43.78 -44.80
C ARG A 146 -38.18 45.09 -45.49
N GLN A 147 -37.38 45.60 -46.43
CA GLN A 147 -37.75 46.78 -47.24
C GLN A 147 -38.62 46.46 -48.45
N ASN A 148 -38.83 45.18 -48.79
CA ASN A 148 -39.62 44.74 -49.94
C ASN A 148 -40.54 43.57 -49.59
N ARG A 149 -41.52 43.81 -48.71
CA ARG A 149 -42.90 43.31 -48.86
C ARG A 149 -43.73 43.74 -47.65
N SER A 150 -44.75 44.54 -47.95
CA SER A 150 -46.02 44.52 -47.22
C SER A 150 -46.53 43.08 -47.13
N GLU A 151 -47.17 42.78 -46.00
CA GLU A 151 -47.86 41.54 -45.61
C GLU A 151 -46.97 40.38 -45.12
N ASN A 152 -46.78 40.34 -43.80
CA ASN A 152 -46.87 39.13 -42.98
C ASN A 152 -46.95 39.56 -41.50
N GLU A 153 -48.15 39.92 -41.05
CA GLU A 153 -48.44 40.35 -39.67
C GLU A 153 -48.36 39.22 -38.62
N ASP A 154 -48.13 37.97 -39.02
CA ASP A 154 -48.20 36.84 -38.07
C ASP A 154 -46.88 36.53 -37.33
N ILE A 155 -45.71 36.94 -37.85
CA ILE A 155 -44.40 36.58 -37.25
C ILE A 155 -43.98 37.54 -36.12
N LEU A 156 -44.32 38.83 -36.21
CA LEU A 156 -44.01 39.81 -35.16
C LEU A 156 -44.81 39.57 -33.87
N SER A 157 -46.04 39.05 -34.01
CA SER A 157 -46.89 38.67 -32.88
C SER A 157 -46.30 37.48 -32.11
N ILE A 158 -45.79 36.45 -32.81
CA ILE A 158 -45.18 35.27 -32.19
C ILE A 158 -43.86 35.61 -31.49
N GLN A 159 -43.03 36.46 -32.10
CA GLN A 159 -41.74 36.84 -31.53
C GLN A 159 -41.92 37.67 -30.24
N SER A 160 -42.89 38.59 -30.23
CA SER A 160 -43.33 39.32 -29.04
C SER A 160 -43.91 38.40 -27.95
N LEU A 161 -44.74 37.41 -28.34
CA LEU A 161 -45.29 36.42 -27.41
C LEU A 161 -44.23 35.53 -26.77
N MET A 162 -43.20 35.11 -27.53
CA MET A 162 -42.09 34.31 -27.02
C MET A 162 -41.21 35.10 -26.05
N GLU A 163 -40.98 36.38 -26.33
CA GLU A 163 -40.19 37.26 -25.46
C GLU A 163 -40.94 37.56 -24.14
N ILE A 164 -42.26 37.77 -24.21
CA ILE A 164 -43.13 37.90 -23.04
C ILE A 164 -43.19 36.60 -22.22
N GLN A 165 -43.23 35.43 -22.88
CA GLN A 165 -43.17 34.14 -22.18
C GLN A 165 -41.82 33.88 -21.52
N GLY A 166 -40.71 34.28 -22.17
CA GLY A 166 -39.36 34.21 -21.59
C GLY A 166 -39.27 34.99 -20.28
N GLN A 167 -39.73 36.24 -20.27
CA GLN A 167 -39.75 37.08 -19.06
C GLN A 167 -40.59 36.47 -17.93
N ARG A 168 -41.71 35.82 -18.27
CA ARG A 168 -42.58 35.15 -17.30
C ARG A 168 -41.93 33.90 -16.68
N ILE A 169 -41.16 33.16 -17.49
CA ILE A 169 -40.39 32.00 -17.02
C ILE A 169 -39.30 32.46 -16.05
N ASP A 170 -38.58 33.53 -16.37
CA ASP A 170 -37.54 34.08 -15.49
C ASP A 170 -38.13 34.57 -14.16
N GLU A 171 -39.29 35.24 -14.21
CA GLU A 171 -40.00 35.69 -13.00
C GLU A 171 -40.46 34.50 -12.13
N LEU A 172 -40.92 33.41 -12.76
CA LEU A 172 -41.30 32.19 -12.05
C LEU A 172 -40.09 31.46 -11.45
N LEU A 173 -38.98 31.39 -12.18
CA LEU A 173 -37.72 30.81 -11.68
C LEU A 173 -37.21 31.54 -10.44
N GLU A 174 -37.32 32.88 -10.44
CA GLU A 174 -36.88 33.67 -9.29
C GLU A 174 -37.82 33.53 -8.09
N LYS A 175 -39.14 33.39 -8.34
CA LYS A 175 -40.10 33.01 -7.29
C LYS A 175 -39.81 31.62 -6.71
N ILE A 176 -39.44 30.65 -7.55
CA ILE A 176 -39.07 29.29 -7.12
C ILE A 176 -37.81 29.33 -6.25
N LYS A 177 -36.76 30.07 -6.64
CA LYS A 177 -35.56 30.25 -5.81
C LYS A 177 -35.88 30.88 -4.46
N LEU A 178 -36.73 31.91 -4.45
CA LEU A 178 -37.15 32.58 -3.22
C LEU A 178 -37.97 31.64 -2.31
N GLN A 179 -38.83 30.80 -2.88
CA GLN A 179 -39.56 29.77 -2.14
C GLN A 179 -38.62 28.70 -1.58
N GLN A 180 -37.63 28.25 -2.36
CA GLN A 180 -36.62 27.29 -1.91
C GLN A 180 -35.83 27.85 -0.72
N TYR A 181 -35.40 29.11 -0.79
CA TYR A 181 -34.72 29.80 0.31
C TYR A 181 -35.60 29.88 1.58
N LYS A 182 -36.91 30.16 1.43
CA LYS A 182 -37.85 30.16 2.56
C LYS A 182 -38.01 28.77 3.18
N LEU A 183 -38.10 27.73 2.36
CA LEU A 183 -38.18 26.33 2.82
C LEU A 183 -36.90 25.92 3.56
N ASP A 184 -35.72 26.30 3.06
CA ASP A 184 -34.45 26.02 3.71
C ASP A 184 -34.35 26.73 5.08
N LYS A 185 -34.80 27.98 5.15
CA LYS A 185 -34.88 28.72 6.43
C LYS A 185 -35.84 28.06 7.42
N GLN A 186 -37.01 27.59 6.95
CA GLN A 186 -37.95 26.83 7.79
C GLN A 186 -37.35 25.51 8.24
N ASN A 187 -36.62 24.79 7.39
CA ASN A 187 -35.93 23.55 7.74
C ASN A 187 -34.86 23.75 8.82
N VAL A 188 -34.11 24.86 8.77
CA VAL A 188 -33.15 25.22 9.83
C VAL A 188 -33.86 25.54 11.14
N GLN A 189 -34.98 26.26 11.10
CA GLN A 189 -35.80 26.52 12.29
C GLN A 189 -36.38 25.23 12.88
N ILE A 190 -36.86 24.31 12.05
CA ILE A 190 -37.34 22.98 12.47
C ILE A 190 -36.21 22.20 13.15
N LYS A 191 -35.00 22.15 12.57
CA LYS A 191 -33.84 21.51 13.20
C LYS A 191 -33.49 22.15 14.55
N THR A 192 -33.57 23.47 14.64
CA THR A 192 -33.29 24.19 15.89
C THR A 192 -34.34 23.90 16.96
N LEU A 193 -35.62 23.87 16.59
CA LEU A 193 -36.73 23.49 17.48
C LEU A 193 -36.66 22.01 17.87
N GLN A 194 -36.28 21.11 16.97
CA GLN A 194 -36.05 19.70 17.26
C GLN A 194 -34.91 19.52 18.27
N ASN A 195 -33.81 20.27 18.14
CA ASN A 195 -32.72 20.27 19.11
C ASN A 195 -33.15 20.84 20.47
N ALA A 196 -33.98 21.90 20.49
CA ALA A 196 -34.54 22.44 21.72
C ALA A 196 -35.51 21.46 22.41
N ILE A 197 -36.33 20.73 21.64
CA ILE A 197 -37.21 19.66 22.15
C ILE A 197 -36.39 18.48 22.67
N HIS A 198 -35.32 18.09 21.98
CA HIS A 198 -34.42 17.03 22.40
C HIS A 198 -33.71 17.38 23.73
N ASN A 199 -33.23 18.63 23.86
CA ASN A 199 -32.61 19.12 25.09
C ASN A 199 -33.62 19.21 26.26
N ASN A 200 -34.84 19.68 26.03
CA ASN A 200 -35.90 19.68 27.05
C ASN A 200 -36.38 18.25 27.42
N ARG A 201 -36.25 17.28 26.51
CA ARG A 201 -36.51 15.86 26.80
C ARG A 201 -35.43 15.27 27.71
N ILE A 202 -34.17 15.72 27.60
CA ILE A 202 -33.08 15.34 28.50
C ILE A 202 -33.27 15.96 29.89
N ASP A 203 -33.75 17.21 29.99
CA ASP A 203 -34.00 17.84 31.29
C ASP A 203 -35.24 17.27 32.02
N SER A 204 -36.25 16.81 31.29
CA SER A 204 -37.40 16.09 31.88
C SER A 204 -37.08 14.62 32.24
N LEU A 205 -36.05 14.01 31.67
CA LEU A 205 -35.54 12.68 32.05
C LEU A 205 -34.58 12.75 33.26
N LYS A 206 -33.87 13.87 33.45
CA LYS A 206 -33.02 14.14 34.63
C LYS A 206 -33.82 14.43 35.92
N LEU A 207 -35.09 14.82 35.82
CA LEU A 207 -35.97 15.03 36.97
C LEU A 207 -36.65 13.74 37.46
N ARG A 208 -36.64 12.66 36.68
CA ARG A 208 -37.27 11.37 37.02
C ARG A 208 -36.33 10.33 37.67
N THR A 209 -35.03 10.65 37.79
CA THR A 209 -34.00 9.78 38.37
C THR A 209 -33.43 10.27 39.71
N LYS A 210 -34.10 11.23 40.37
CA LYS A 210 -33.75 11.73 41.72
C LYS A 210 -34.63 11.20 42.87
N LEU A 211 -35.37 10.11 42.65
CA LEU A 211 -36.11 9.39 43.69
C LEU A 211 -35.83 7.88 43.57
N LYS A 212 -34.62 7.47 43.96
CA LYS A 212 -34.24 6.13 44.45
C LYS A 212 -32.71 6.04 44.49
N LYS A 213 -32.12 6.43 45.61
CA LYS A 213 -30.84 5.95 46.13
C LYS A 213 -30.78 6.36 47.59
N ASN A 214 -31.31 5.50 48.44
CA ASN A 214 -30.81 5.33 49.79
C ASN A 214 -30.30 3.89 49.87
N ASP A 215 -29.25 3.77 50.67
CA ASP A 215 -28.69 2.58 51.29
C ASP A 215 -27.38 2.03 50.69
N ASP A 216 -26.44 2.08 51.62
CA ASP A 216 -25.25 1.26 51.85
C ASP A 216 -23.93 1.66 51.18
N ALA A 217 -23.18 2.42 51.99
CA ALA A 217 -21.74 2.43 52.00
C ALA A 217 -21.23 1.08 52.52
N GLU A 218 -20.26 0.49 51.82
CA GLU A 218 -19.21 -0.25 52.50
C GLU A 218 -17.90 -0.17 51.71
N VAL A 219 -16.87 0.20 52.46
CA VAL A 219 -15.48 0.35 52.04
C VAL A 219 -14.85 -1.02 52.00
N GLN A 220 -14.32 -1.43 50.85
CA GLN A 220 -13.22 -2.39 50.81
C GLN A 220 -12.18 -1.91 49.80
N GLN A 221 -11.06 -1.43 50.36
CA GLN A 221 -9.78 -1.42 49.68
C GLN A 221 -9.43 -2.86 49.35
N ASN A 222 -9.41 -3.20 48.06
CA ASN A 222 -8.67 -4.36 47.57
C ASN A 222 -7.73 -3.87 46.48
N ASP A 223 -6.45 -3.90 46.85
CA ASP A 223 -5.31 -3.98 45.96
C ASP A 223 -5.55 -5.16 45.00
N SER A 224 -5.93 -4.84 43.78
CA SER A 224 -6.03 -5.80 42.67
C SER A 224 -5.17 -5.21 41.58
N SER A 225 -4.06 -5.88 41.29
CA SER A 225 -3.29 -5.73 40.06
C SER A 225 -4.25 -5.57 38.90
N THR A 226 -4.44 -4.33 38.44
CA THR A 226 -5.30 -4.01 37.31
C THR A 226 -4.70 -4.71 36.11
N GLU A 227 -5.32 -5.80 35.67
CA GLU A 227 -5.14 -6.26 34.29
C GLU A 227 -5.37 -5.03 33.42
N LEU A 228 -4.31 -4.53 32.79
CA LEU A 228 -4.38 -3.36 31.92
C LEU A 228 -5.31 -3.72 30.76
N VAL A 229 -6.60 -3.39 30.90
CA VAL A 229 -7.57 -3.52 29.83
C VAL A 229 -7.15 -2.55 28.75
N LEU A 230 -6.58 -3.07 27.68
CA LEU A 230 -6.18 -2.25 26.55
C LEU A 230 -7.41 -1.70 25.83
N PRO A 231 -7.34 -0.47 25.32
CA PRO A 231 -8.44 0.16 24.60
C PRO A 231 -8.78 -0.64 23.34
N SER A 232 -10.07 -0.76 23.04
CA SER A 232 -10.57 -1.59 21.93
C SER A 232 -10.36 -0.96 20.54
N ASP A 233 -10.28 0.37 20.48
CA ASP A 233 -10.02 1.15 19.27
C ASP A 233 -9.58 2.58 19.66
N CYS A 234 -9.26 3.41 18.65
CA CYS A 234 -8.85 4.80 18.86
C CYS A 234 -9.95 5.68 19.46
N HIS A 235 -11.23 5.32 19.31
CA HIS A 235 -12.31 6.09 19.90
C HIS A 235 -12.38 5.87 21.41
N HIS A 236 -12.11 4.65 21.89
CA HIS A 236 -11.94 4.37 23.31
C HIS A 236 -10.83 5.25 23.91
N ILE A 237 -9.66 5.29 23.29
CA ILE A 237 -8.52 6.14 23.71
C ILE A 237 -8.93 7.62 23.78
N PHE A 238 -9.70 8.10 22.80
CA PHE A 238 -10.23 9.46 22.80
C PHE A 238 -11.18 9.75 23.97
N LEU A 239 -12.02 8.78 24.35
CA LEU A 239 -12.94 8.88 25.50
C LEU A 239 -12.21 8.85 26.83
N GLU A 240 -11.07 8.17 26.92
CA GLU A 240 -10.16 8.20 28.09
C GLU A 240 -9.47 9.56 28.27
N GLY A 241 -9.60 10.47 27.31
CA GLY A 241 -9.16 11.85 27.41
C GLY A 241 -7.97 12.21 26.52
N GLU A 242 -7.42 11.25 25.76
CA GLU A 242 -6.35 11.55 24.81
C GLU A 242 -6.87 12.45 23.67
N LYS A 243 -6.04 13.43 23.29
CA LYS A 243 -6.35 14.42 22.24
C LYS A 243 -5.23 14.55 21.22
N SER A 244 -4.07 13.95 21.46
CA SER A 244 -2.93 13.96 20.56
C SER A 244 -3.03 12.80 19.59
N SER A 245 -2.92 13.08 18.29
CA SER A 245 -2.82 12.03 17.27
C SER A 245 -1.46 11.34 17.34
N GLY A 246 -1.43 10.04 17.10
CA GLY A 246 -0.20 9.26 17.23
C GLY A 246 -0.42 7.77 17.05
N ILE A 247 0.64 6.99 17.30
CA ILE A 247 0.57 5.53 17.29
C ILE A 247 0.22 5.04 18.69
N PHE A 248 -0.79 4.18 18.77
CA PHE A 248 -1.25 3.58 20.01
C PHE A 248 -1.45 2.08 19.84
N THR A 249 -1.35 1.34 20.94
CA THR A 249 -1.69 -0.08 20.97
C THR A 249 -3.17 -0.24 21.35
N ILE A 250 -3.91 -0.98 20.54
CA ILE A 250 -5.30 -1.35 20.81
C ILE A 250 -5.45 -2.87 20.87
N GLN A 251 -6.51 -3.32 21.53
CA GLN A 251 -6.86 -4.74 21.60
C GLN A 251 -8.37 -4.95 21.38
N PRO A 252 -8.82 -5.07 20.13
CA PRO A 252 -10.17 -5.52 19.82
C PRO A 252 -10.45 -6.93 20.36
N ALA A 253 -11.71 -7.21 20.70
CA ALA A 253 -12.11 -8.50 21.25
C ALA A 253 -11.71 -9.69 20.34
N GLY A 254 -11.01 -10.68 20.92
CA GLY A 254 -10.61 -11.89 20.21
C GLY A 254 -9.41 -11.73 19.26
N MET A 255 -8.59 -10.69 19.48
CA MET A 255 -7.32 -10.45 18.77
C MET A 255 -6.20 -10.13 19.77
N GLN A 256 -4.96 -10.44 19.40
CA GLN A 256 -3.79 -9.99 20.16
C GLN A 256 -3.62 -8.46 20.00
N PRO A 257 -3.02 -7.76 20.98
CA PRO A 257 -2.77 -6.33 20.86
C PRO A 257 -1.94 -5.99 19.62
N PHE A 258 -2.26 -4.87 18.97
CA PHE A 258 -1.50 -4.37 17.83
C PHE A 258 -1.52 -2.84 17.76
N GLU A 259 -0.54 -2.28 17.05
CA GLU A 259 -0.41 -0.84 16.87
C GLU A 259 -1.30 -0.31 15.74
N VAL A 260 -1.87 0.87 15.97
CA VAL A 260 -2.66 1.64 15.00
C VAL A 260 -2.27 3.11 15.07
N TYR A 261 -2.46 3.82 13.96
CA TYR A 261 -2.43 5.28 14.00
C TYR A 261 -3.82 5.81 14.36
N CYS A 262 -3.90 6.51 15.49
CA CYS A 262 -5.10 7.22 15.92
C CYS A 262 -5.04 8.69 15.52
N GLU A 263 -6.03 9.12 14.75
CA GLU A 263 -6.25 10.53 14.46
C GLU A 263 -7.32 11.07 15.42
N MET A 264 -6.88 11.88 16.37
CA MET A 264 -7.76 12.49 17.38
C MET A 264 -8.35 13.79 16.82
N GLY A 265 -9.64 13.77 16.51
CA GLY A 265 -10.40 14.94 16.09
C GLY A 265 -11.03 15.69 17.27
N ALA A 266 -11.85 16.70 16.97
CA ALA A 266 -12.58 17.45 17.99
C ALA A 266 -13.59 16.56 18.76
N ASP A 267 -14.28 15.68 18.04
CA ASP A 267 -15.43 14.94 18.58
C ASP A 267 -15.21 13.41 18.68
N ALA A 268 -14.13 12.90 18.09
CA ALA A 268 -13.86 11.46 18.06
C ALA A 268 -12.38 11.14 17.78
N GLY A 269 -11.91 10.02 18.33
CA GLY A 269 -10.72 9.32 17.86
C GLY A 269 -11.04 8.42 16.68
N TRP A 270 -10.25 8.53 15.61
CA TRP A 270 -10.38 7.75 14.39
C TRP A 270 -9.25 6.75 14.26
N THR A 271 -9.58 5.49 13.98
CA THR A 271 -8.59 4.48 13.64
C THR A 271 -8.29 4.57 12.16
N VAL A 272 -7.08 4.98 11.79
CA VAL A 272 -6.66 5.08 10.37
C VAL A 272 -6.34 3.69 9.84
N ILE A 273 -6.96 3.31 8.72
CA ILE A 273 -6.82 1.96 8.13
C ILE A 273 -5.98 1.97 6.85
N GLN A 274 -5.91 3.12 6.18
CA GLN A 274 -5.13 3.32 4.97
C GLN A 274 -4.67 4.78 4.91
N ARG A 275 -3.40 5.01 4.56
CA ARG A 275 -2.87 6.35 4.26
C ARG A 275 -1.97 6.31 3.01
N ARG A 276 -2.24 7.19 2.03
CA ARG A 276 -1.38 7.53 0.87
C ARG A 276 -1.07 9.02 0.88
N THR A 277 0.19 9.39 0.68
CA THR A 277 0.67 10.78 0.71
C THR A 277 1.84 11.07 -0.24
N ASP A 278 2.70 10.09 -0.53
CA ASP A 278 3.99 10.31 -1.19
C ASP A 278 4.47 9.17 -2.11
N GLY A 279 3.81 8.01 -2.09
CA GLY A 279 4.21 6.85 -2.86
C GLY A 279 5.40 6.08 -2.30
N SER A 280 5.74 6.27 -1.01
CA SER A 280 6.84 5.58 -0.33
C SER A 280 6.64 4.07 -0.17
N VAL A 281 5.39 3.59 -0.26
CA VAL A 281 5.04 2.18 -0.11
C VAL A 281 4.35 1.66 -1.37
N ASP A 282 4.76 0.48 -1.81
CA ASP A 282 4.11 -0.23 -2.92
C ASP A 282 2.83 -0.90 -2.43
N PHE A 283 1.70 -0.53 -3.04
CA PHE A 283 0.39 -1.11 -2.74
C PHE A 283 0.01 -2.24 -3.71
N ASP A 284 0.83 -2.58 -4.72
CA ASP A 284 0.60 -3.75 -5.59
C ASP A 284 0.96 -5.09 -4.91
N GLN A 285 0.43 -5.27 -3.70
CA GLN A 285 0.70 -6.41 -2.84
C GLN A 285 -0.22 -7.60 -3.12
N LEU A 286 0.22 -8.78 -2.69
CA LEU A 286 -0.53 -10.04 -2.79
C LEU A 286 -1.60 -10.17 -1.68
N TRP A 287 -2.46 -11.17 -1.81
CA TRP A 287 -3.58 -11.41 -0.88
C TRP A 287 -3.17 -11.42 0.59
N GLU A 288 -2.16 -12.22 0.94
CA GLU A 288 -1.73 -12.37 2.35
C GLU A 288 -1.20 -11.06 2.94
N ALA A 289 -0.48 -10.25 2.15
CA ALA A 289 -0.03 -8.94 2.62
C ALA A 289 -1.20 -7.98 2.89
N TYR A 290 -2.24 -7.98 2.04
CA TYR A 290 -3.46 -7.21 2.30
C TYR A 290 -4.25 -7.71 3.52
N LYS A 291 -4.19 -9.01 3.79
CA LYS A 291 -4.81 -9.67 4.94
C LYS A 291 -4.13 -9.24 6.25
N ASP A 292 -2.80 -9.27 6.29
CA ASP A 292 -1.98 -8.99 7.48
C ASP A 292 -1.73 -7.49 7.71
N GLY A 293 -1.59 -6.72 6.62
CA GLY A 293 -1.19 -5.32 6.63
C GLY A 293 0.27 -5.11 6.23
N PHE A 294 0.58 -3.90 5.74
CA PHE A 294 1.93 -3.53 5.28
C PHE A 294 2.15 -2.02 5.34
N GLY A 295 3.41 -1.59 5.22
CA GLY A 295 3.81 -0.18 5.25
C GLY A 295 4.25 0.28 6.64
N ASN A 296 4.19 1.60 6.87
CA ASN A 296 4.64 2.24 8.10
C ASN A 296 3.55 3.17 8.65
N LEU A 297 3.14 2.97 9.91
CA LEU A 297 2.11 3.79 10.56
C LEU A 297 2.47 5.29 10.64
N ASN A 298 3.76 5.64 10.58
CA ASN A 298 4.24 7.03 10.49
C ASN A 298 4.24 7.61 9.06
N GLY A 299 3.93 6.80 8.04
CA GLY A 299 3.94 7.17 6.63
C GLY A 299 2.75 6.56 5.88
N GLU A 300 3.01 5.93 4.74
CA GLU A 300 1.99 5.18 4.01
C GLU A 300 1.84 3.76 4.55
N PHE A 301 0.60 3.30 4.69
CA PHE A 301 0.32 1.94 5.15
C PHE A 301 -1.08 1.46 4.79
N TRP A 302 -1.24 0.15 4.88
CA TRP A 302 -2.51 -0.57 4.92
C TRP A 302 -2.55 -1.39 6.21
N LEU A 303 -3.57 -1.19 7.04
CA LEU A 303 -3.62 -1.77 8.38
C LEU A 303 -3.71 -3.31 8.36
N GLY A 304 -4.41 -3.87 7.37
CA GLY A 304 -4.70 -5.30 7.24
C GLY A 304 -6.20 -5.59 7.36
N LEU A 305 -6.72 -6.42 6.44
CA LEU A 305 -8.13 -6.77 6.37
C LEU A 305 -8.60 -7.56 7.61
N GLU A 306 -7.76 -8.41 8.19
CA GLU A 306 -8.13 -9.12 9.43
C GLU A 306 -8.34 -8.17 10.60
N LYS A 307 -7.40 -7.23 10.80
CA LYS A 307 -7.50 -6.22 11.85
C LYS A 307 -8.72 -5.34 11.65
N LEU A 308 -8.96 -4.90 10.41
CA LEU A 308 -10.13 -4.11 10.05
C LEU A 308 -11.45 -4.85 10.32
N HIS A 309 -11.54 -6.12 9.91
CA HIS A 309 -12.71 -6.95 10.19
C HIS A 309 -12.95 -7.08 11.71
N ARG A 310 -11.89 -7.36 12.49
CA ARG A 310 -12.02 -7.49 13.95
C ARG A 310 -12.48 -6.21 14.63
N ILE A 311 -11.94 -5.04 14.24
CA ILE A 311 -12.38 -3.75 14.78
C ILE A 311 -13.87 -3.53 14.44
N SER A 312 -14.23 -3.65 13.16
CA SER A 312 -15.60 -3.38 12.69
C SER A 312 -16.66 -4.35 13.22
N LYS A 313 -16.26 -5.57 13.64
CA LYS A 313 -17.17 -6.58 14.21
C LYS A 313 -17.67 -6.23 15.61
N GLN A 314 -17.01 -5.30 16.32
CA GLN A 314 -17.37 -4.94 17.70
C GLN A 314 -18.71 -4.19 17.80
N GLY A 315 -19.20 -3.64 16.68
CA GLY A 315 -20.46 -2.90 16.67
C GLY A 315 -20.72 -2.26 15.31
N GLN A 316 -21.50 -1.18 15.31
CA GLN A 316 -21.72 -0.40 14.10
C GLN A 316 -20.62 0.65 13.96
N TYR A 317 -19.88 0.61 12.85
CA TYR A 317 -18.82 1.56 12.55
C TYR A 317 -19.18 2.44 11.34
N LEU A 318 -18.58 3.62 11.33
CA LEU A 318 -18.55 4.56 10.22
C LEU A 318 -17.19 4.46 9.55
N ILE A 319 -17.19 4.46 8.22
CA ILE A 319 -16.00 4.63 7.40
C ILE A 319 -16.00 6.04 6.85
N ASN A 320 -14.85 6.71 6.98
CA ASN A 320 -14.58 8.02 6.42
C ASN A 320 -13.46 7.89 5.39
N ILE A 321 -13.72 8.37 4.17
CA ILE A 321 -12.77 8.40 3.06
C ILE A 321 -12.52 9.85 2.74
N GLU A 322 -11.28 10.30 2.96
CA GLU A 322 -10.83 11.66 2.72
C GLU A 322 -9.83 11.66 1.57
N LEU A 323 -10.03 12.55 0.60
CA LEU A 323 -9.23 12.63 -0.61
C LEU A 323 -8.72 14.06 -0.81
N GLN A 324 -7.48 14.20 -1.26
CA GLN A 324 -6.88 15.47 -1.63
C GLN A 324 -6.33 15.44 -3.06
N ASP A 325 -6.51 16.54 -3.79
CA ASP A 325 -5.89 16.75 -5.08
C ASP A 325 -4.56 17.54 -4.98
N TRP A 326 -3.89 17.74 -6.11
CA TRP A 326 -2.61 18.46 -6.16
C TRP A 326 -2.75 19.97 -5.90
N ASP A 327 -3.96 20.50 -6.04
CA ASP A 327 -4.32 21.90 -5.77
C ASP A 327 -4.76 22.11 -4.30
N LYS A 328 -4.56 21.10 -3.45
CA LYS A 328 -4.90 21.08 -2.01
C LYS A 328 -6.40 21.15 -1.71
N ASN A 329 -7.27 20.86 -2.67
CA ASN A 329 -8.70 20.69 -2.40
C ASN A 329 -8.90 19.36 -1.70
N VAL A 330 -9.60 19.39 -0.56
CA VAL A 330 -9.96 18.20 0.23
C VAL A 330 -11.46 17.97 0.13
N LYS A 331 -11.86 16.72 -0.05
CA LYS A 331 -13.26 16.27 0.07
C LYS A 331 -13.33 14.97 0.83
N TYR A 332 -14.46 14.71 1.47
CA TYR A 332 -14.67 13.43 2.15
C TYR A 332 -16.04 12.82 1.85
N MET A 333 -16.17 11.53 2.17
CA MET A 333 -17.45 10.89 2.41
C MET A 333 -17.41 10.09 3.70
N GLU A 334 -18.56 9.96 4.34
CA GLU A 334 -18.78 9.12 5.51
C GLU A 334 -20.02 8.24 5.30
N ALA A 335 -19.92 6.98 5.67
CA ALA A 335 -21.00 6.01 5.54
C ALA A 335 -20.91 4.95 6.64
N LYS A 336 -22.03 4.32 6.97
CA LYS A 336 -21.99 3.09 7.76
C LYS A 336 -21.56 1.94 6.87
N PHE A 337 -20.74 1.04 7.41
CA PHE A 337 -20.23 -0.08 6.63
C PHE A 337 -20.23 -1.38 7.44
N HIS A 338 -20.21 -2.49 6.72
CA HIS A 338 -19.97 -3.82 7.22
C HIS A 338 -18.84 -4.42 6.39
N LEU A 339 -17.91 -5.11 7.07
CA LEU A 339 -16.86 -5.87 6.43
C LEU A 339 -17.00 -7.34 6.84
N ALA A 340 -17.23 -8.21 5.85
CA ALA A 340 -17.37 -9.64 6.06
C ALA A 340 -16.04 -10.28 6.48
N SER A 341 -16.11 -11.55 6.86
CA SER A 341 -14.93 -12.32 7.29
C SER A 341 -14.05 -12.77 6.10
N SER A 342 -12.93 -13.44 6.39
CA SER A 342 -12.07 -14.01 5.34
C SER A 342 -12.77 -15.05 4.47
N ASP A 343 -13.77 -15.77 5.01
CA ASP A 343 -14.51 -16.81 4.27
C ASP A 343 -15.36 -16.20 3.14
N GLU A 344 -15.80 -14.96 3.33
CA GLU A 344 -16.54 -14.16 2.35
C GLU A 344 -15.61 -13.17 1.63
N ALA A 345 -14.30 -13.44 1.62
CA ALA A 345 -13.27 -12.61 0.98
C ALA A 345 -13.31 -11.12 1.39
N PHE A 346 -13.55 -10.86 2.67
CA PHE A 346 -13.60 -9.52 3.25
C PHE A 346 -14.54 -8.57 2.50
N ALA A 347 -15.72 -9.06 2.14
CA ALA A 347 -16.63 -8.28 1.34
C ALA A 347 -17.12 -7.02 2.07
N LEU A 348 -16.98 -5.88 1.41
CA LEU A 348 -17.42 -4.58 1.90
C LEU A 348 -18.86 -4.31 1.45
N GLN A 349 -19.67 -3.85 2.39
CA GLN A 349 -21.00 -3.34 2.11
C GLN A 349 -21.20 -2.00 2.83
N LEU A 350 -21.61 -0.99 2.07
CA LEU A 350 -22.06 0.29 2.62
C LEU A 350 -23.57 0.23 2.84
N PHE A 351 -24.08 0.90 3.87
CA PHE A 351 -25.51 1.01 4.14
C PHE A 351 -25.89 2.36 4.76
N GLY A 352 -27.16 2.72 4.62
CA GLY A 352 -27.67 4.02 5.05
C GLY A 352 -27.29 5.16 4.10
N SER A 353 -27.48 6.40 4.56
CA SER A 353 -27.13 7.59 3.78
C SER A 353 -25.63 7.84 3.81
N VAL A 354 -25.03 8.11 2.64
CA VAL A 354 -23.68 8.65 2.54
C VAL A 354 -23.74 10.16 2.80
N THR A 355 -22.86 10.65 3.66
CA THR A 355 -22.70 12.08 3.96
C THR A 355 -21.34 12.58 3.45
N GLY A 356 -21.20 13.89 3.23
CA GLY A 356 -19.97 14.50 2.72
C GLY A 356 -20.12 15.02 1.28
N GLU A 357 -19.05 15.55 0.70
CA GLU A 357 -19.03 16.16 -0.63
C GLU A 357 -18.64 15.19 -1.75
N LEU A 358 -18.12 14.00 -1.40
CA LEU A 358 -17.81 12.93 -2.36
C LEU A 358 -19.06 12.09 -2.61
N GLU A 359 -19.43 11.99 -3.89
CA GLU A 359 -20.41 11.00 -4.34
C GLU A 359 -19.80 9.59 -4.28
N ASN A 360 -20.62 8.61 -3.89
CA ASN A 360 -20.21 7.20 -3.73
C ASN A 360 -19.62 6.63 -5.03
N ALA A 361 -18.34 6.24 -4.99
CA ALA A 361 -17.67 5.54 -6.08
C ALA A 361 -17.25 4.10 -5.73
N LEU A 362 -17.70 3.59 -4.58
CA LEU A 362 -17.49 2.20 -4.14
C LEU A 362 -18.54 1.23 -4.70
N GLY A 363 -19.64 1.74 -5.28
CA GLY A 363 -20.72 0.94 -5.85
C GLY A 363 -21.98 0.96 -4.99
N ASP A 364 -23.14 0.84 -5.65
CA ASP A 364 -24.45 1.01 -5.01
C ASP A 364 -24.80 -0.18 -4.10
N PHE A 365 -24.47 -0.08 -2.80
CA PHE A 365 -24.97 -0.93 -1.71
C PHE A 365 -24.77 -2.45 -1.86
N GLN A 366 -24.06 -2.88 -2.90
CA GLN A 366 -23.74 -4.27 -3.14
C GLN A 366 -22.57 -4.68 -2.26
N GLN A 367 -22.66 -5.89 -1.72
CA GLN A 367 -21.53 -6.58 -1.13
C GLN A 367 -20.49 -6.81 -2.24
N LEU A 368 -19.31 -6.21 -2.10
CA LEU A 368 -18.18 -6.34 -3.02
C LEU A 368 -17.04 -7.06 -2.31
N GLN A 369 -16.59 -8.17 -2.88
CA GLN A 369 -15.47 -8.93 -2.35
C GLN A 369 -14.15 -8.20 -2.65
N PHE A 370 -13.15 -8.40 -1.79
CA PHE A 370 -11.82 -7.86 -2.01
C PHE A 370 -11.08 -8.73 -3.02
N SER A 371 -10.37 -8.10 -3.96
CA SER A 371 -9.58 -8.80 -4.98
C SER A 371 -8.15 -8.28 -5.00
N THR A 372 -7.20 -9.19 -5.21
CA THR A 372 -5.78 -8.88 -5.48
C THR A 372 -5.35 -9.55 -6.78
N ARG A 373 -4.15 -9.22 -7.27
CA ARG A 373 -3.65 -9.75 -8.55
C ARG A 373 -3.49 -11.28 -8.58
N ASP A 374 -3.34 -11.90 -7.42
CA ASP A 374 -3.23 -13.35 -7.20
C ASP A 374 -4.54 -14.01 -6.73
N ARG A 375 -5.56 -13.22 -6.35
CA ARG A 375 -6.86 -13.73 -5.93
C ARG A 375 -7.98 -12.89 -6.52
N ASP A 376 -8.55 -13.39 -7.61
CA ASP A 376 -9.66 -12.75 -8.31
C ASP A 376 -11.00 -13.07 -7.63
N GLN A 377 -11.70 -12.04 -7.18
CA GLN A 377 -13.04 -12.09 -6.59
C GLN A 377 -13.90 -10.92 -7.11
N ASP A 378 -13.50 -10.30 -8.23
CA ASP A 378 -14.27 -9.19 -8.78
C ASP A 378 -15.45 -9.68 -9.63
N LYS A 379 -16.34 -8.76 -10.01
CA LYS A 379 -17.60 -9.11 -10.71
C LYS A 379 -17.44 -9.25 -12.22
N LYS A 380 -16.23 -9.14 -12.75
CA LYS A 380 -15.99 -9.14 -14.20
C LYS A 380 -15.51 -10.51 -14.66
N SER A 381 -16.32 -11.17 -15.48
CA SER A 381 -15.94 -12.44 -16.11
C SER A 381 -14.69 -12.25 -16.99
N ASP A 382 -13.74 -13.18 -16.86
CA ASP A 382 -12.50 -13.28 -17.65
C ASP A 382 -11.55 -12.08 -17.55
N PHE A 383 -11.63 -11.28 -16.49
CA PHE A 383 -10.78 -10.12 -16.32
C PHE A 383 -10.52 -9.78 -14.85
N ASN A 384 -9.29 -10.01 -14.38
CA ASN A 384 -8.88 -9.60 -13.03
C ASN A 384 -8.57 -8.09 -13.00
N CYS A 385 -9.45 -7.31 -12.39
CA CYS A 385 -9.33 -5.87 -12.25
C CYS A 385 -8.12 -5.45 -11.41
N ALA A 386 -7.79 -6.18 -10.33
CA ALA A 386 -6.63 -5.88 -9.51
C ALA A 386 -5.32 -6.01 -10.29
N LYS A 387 -5.20 -7.01 -11.16
CA LYS A 387 -4.03 -7.21 -12.05
C LYS A 387 -3.86 -6.06 -13.04
N HIS A 388 -4.95 -5.46 -13.52
CA HIS A 388 -4.91 -4.42 -14.54
C HIS A 388 -4.88 -2.98 -13.98
N LEU A 389 -5.53 -2.74 -12.84
CA LEU A 389 -5.59 -1.44 -12.18
C LEU A 389 -4.54 -1.29 -11.07
N SER A 390 -3.81 -2.35 -10.74
CA SER A 390 -2.86 -2.42 -9.64
C SER A 390 -3.49 -2.23 -8.26
N GLY A 391 -2.93 -2.90 -7.26
CA GLY A 391 -3.39 -2.84 -5.88
C GLY A 391 -4.66 -3.65 -5.62
N GLY A 392 -4.82 -4.05 -4.36
CA GLY A 392 -5.99 -4.76 -3.89
C GLY A 392 -7.13 -3.80 -3.59
N TRP A 393 -8.34 -4.12 -4.01
CA TRP A 393 -9.52 -3.28 -3.77
C TRP A 393 -10.83 -4.07 -3.84
N TRP A 394 -11.90 -3.45 -3.37
CA TRP A 394 -13.27 -3.93 -3.56
C TRP A 394 -13.77 -3.58 -4.96
N PHE A 395 -13.34 -4.36 -5.96
CA PHE A 395 -13.69 -4.13 -7.36
C PHE A 395 -15.07 -4.72 -7.68
N SER A 396 -15.94 -3.92 -8.32
CA SER A 396 -17.14 -4.43 -9.01
C SER A 396 -16.74 -4.93 -10.41
N SER A 397 -17.24 -4.34 -11.49
CA SER A 397 -16.66 -4.52 -12.83
C SER A 397 -15.50 -3.51 -13.02
N CYS A 398 -14.46 -3.69 -12.21
CA CYS A 398 -13.33 -2.77 -11.99
C CYS A 398 -13.69 -1.41 -11.37
N GLY A 399 -14.97 -1.14 -11.14
CA GLY A 399 -15.45 -0.06 -10.29
C GLY A 399 -15.20 1.36 -10.77
N HIS A 400 -15.52 2.30 -9.87
CA HIS A 400 -15.39 3.74 -10.05
C HIS A 400 -14.36 4.37 -9.11
N SER A 401 -13.65 3.56 -8.33
CA SER A 401 -12.59 3.97 -7.44
C SER A 401 -11.49 2.91 -7.38
N ASN A 402 -10.27 3.35 -7.12
CA ASN A 402 -9.18 2.53 -6.63
C ASN A 402 -8.26 3.43 -5.82
N LEU A 403 -8.28 3.33 -4.49
CA LEU A 403 -7.41 4.13 -3.62
C LEU A 403 -6.06 3.46 -3.34
N ASN A 404 -5.94 2.19 -3.69
CA ASN A 404 -4.75 1.37 -3.51
C ASN A 404 -3.92 1.23 -4.81
N GLY A 405 -4.27 1.99 -5.85
CA GLY A 405 -3.50 2.03 -7.09
C GLY A 405 -2.07 2.56 -6.91
N LYS A 406 -1.32 2.52 -8.00
CA LYS A 406 0.03 3.07 -8.11
C LYS A 406 0.02 4.58 -7.88
N TYR A 407 0.96 5.05 -7.06
CA TYR A 407 1.10 6.47 -6.79
C TYR A 407 1.83 7.16 -7.95
N PHE A 408 1.22 8.20 -8.51
CA PHE A 408 1.81 8.98 -9.61
C PHE A 408 1.88 10.45 -9.24
N HIS A 409 3.07 11.06 -9.34
CA HIS A 409 3.26 12.50 -9.10
C HIS A 409 2.65 13.38 -10.21
N SER A 410 2.42 12.81 -11.40
CA SER A 410 1.82 13.48 -12.54
C SER A 410 1.15 12.43 -13.44
N VAL A 411 0.28 12.85 -14.35
CA VAL A 411 -0.41 11.94 -15.26
C VAL A 411 0.61 11.19 -16.13
N PRO A 412 0.66 9.85 -16.10
CA PRO A 412 1.61 9.07 -16.90
C PRO A 412 1.43 9.30 -18.41
N ARG A 413 2.55 9.31 -19.16
CA ARG A 413 2.50 9.44 -20.62
C ARG A 413 1.78 8.25 -21.25
N ALA A 414 2.12 7.03 -20.82
CA ALA A 414 1.55 5.80 -21.35
C ALA A 414 0.09 5.62 -20.92
N ARG A 415 -0.82 5.48 -21.90
CA ARG A 415 -2.27 5.40 -21.65
C ARG A 415 -2.69 4.23 -20.75
N HIS A 416 -1.97 3.11 -20.81
CA HIS A 416 -2.28 1.94 -19.99
C HIS A 416 -1.96 2.17 -18.51
N GLU A 417 -0.86 2.86 -18.20
CA GLU A 417 -0.45 3.20 -16.82
C GLU A 417 -1.42 4.18 -16.16
N ARG A 418 -2.06 5.08 -16.93
CA ARG A 418 -3.05 6.03 -16.39
C ARG A 418 -4.23 5.35 -15.68
N LYS A 419 -4.53 4.10 -16.02
CA LYS A 419 -5.60 3.31 -15.37
C LYS A 419 -5.16 2.74 -14.03
N GLN A 420 -3.85 2.63 -13.79
CA GLN A 420 -3.29 2.00 -12.60
C GLN A 420 -3.17 2.97 -11.42
N GLY A 421 -3.57 4.22 -11.58
CA GLY A 421 -3.40 5.26 -10.58
C GLY A 421 -4.39 5.18 -9.41
N ILE A 422 -4.14 6.00 -8.41
CA ILE A 422 -5.10 6.31 -7.34
C ILE A 422 -6.17 7.25 -7.91
N PHE A 423 -7.44 6.82 -7.96
CA PHE A 423 -8.51 7.62 -8.54
C PHE A 423 -9.86 7.49 -7.81
N TRP A 424 -10.66 8.55 -7.94
CA TRP A 424 -12.06 8.61 -7.55
C TRP A 424 -12.89 9.23 -8.68
N LYS A 425 -13.60 8.38 -9.44
CA LYS A 425 -14.16 8.76 -10.74
C LYS A 425 -15.22 9.87 -10.64
N THR A 426 -16.04 9.87 -9.60
CA THR A 426 -17.12 10.86 -9.40
C THR A 426 -16.59 12.25 -8.99
N TRP A 427 -15.30 12.38 -8.65
CA TRP A 427 -14.71 13.67 -8.29
C TRP A 427 -13.77 14.25 -9.34
N LYS A 428 -12.62 13.60 -9.61
CA LYS A 428 -11.61 14.08 -10.56
C LYS A 428 -11.50 13.23 -11.83
N GLY A 429 -12.35 12.20 -11.95
CA GLY A 429 -12.31 11.24 -13.05
C GLY A 429 -11.32 10.10 -12.83
N ARG A 430 -11.23 9.20 -13.81
CA ARG A 430 -10.44 7.96 -13.71
C ARG A 430 -8.94 8.16 -13.87
N TYR A 431 -8.52 9.19 -14.61
CA TYR A 431 -7.13 9.36 -15.04
C TYR A 431 -6.39 10.47 -14.29
N TYR A 432 -7.03 11.10 -13.32
CA TYR A 432 -6.42 12.10 -12.47
C TYR A 432 -5.79 11.41 -11.26
N PRO A 433 -4.46 11.45 -11.08
CA PRO A 433 -3.82 10.85 -9.91
C PRO A 433 -4.06 11.73 -8.69
N LEU A 434 -4.66 11.18 -7.64
CA LEU A 434 -4.87 11.89 -6.37
C LEU A 434 -3.55 12.10 -5.62
N LYS A 435 -3.48 13.19 -4.84
CA LYS A 435 -2.28 13.56 -4.06
C LYS A 435 -2.20 12.81 -2.75
N SER A 436 -3.30 12.73 -2.01
CA SER A 436 -3.39 11.95 -0.78
C SER A 436 -4.76 11.33 -0.62
N THR A 437 -4.79 10.20 0.08
CA THR A 437 -6.01 9.50 0.44
C THR A 437 -5.86 8.95 1.85
N THR A 438 -6.89 9.13 2.66
CA THR A 438 -6.94 8.55 3.99
C THR A 438 -8.27 7.81 4.14
N ILE A 439 -8.22 6.57 4.62
CA ILE A 439 -9.41 5.85 5.03
C ILE A 439 -9.29 5.60 6.53
N LYS A 440 -10.34 5.98 7.28
CA LYS A 440 -10.37 5.89 8.73
C LYS A 440 -11.75 5.45 9.21
N ILE A 441 -11.82 4.80 10.37
CA ILE A 441 -13.06 4.26 10.92
C ILE A 441 -13.26 4.69 12.38
N ARG A 442 -14.51 4.78 12.80
CA ARG A 442 -14.89 5.00 14.21
C ARG A 442 -16.23 4.33 14.53
N PRO A 443 -16.54 4.06 15.81
CA PRO A 443 -17.89 3.64 16.21
C PRO A 443 -18.95 4.69 15.83
N ALA A 444 -20.12 4.23 15.40
CA ALA A 444 -21.24 5.09 15.01
C ALA A 444 -21.97 5.72 16.22
N GLU A 445 -21.92 5.05 17.38
CA GLU A 445 -22.50 5.51 18.63
C GLU A 445 -21.46 5.36 19.75
N ALA A 446 -21.27 6.42 20.55
CA ALA A 446 -20.38 6.41 21.70
C ALA A 446 -20.98 5.54 22.81
N LYS A 447 -20.65 4.26 22.85
CA LYS A 447 -20.95 3.44 24.03
C LYS A 447 -19.98 3.82 25.14
N LEU A 448 -20.42 4.69 26.04
CA LEU A 448 -19.91 4.73 27.40
C LEU A 448 -20.45 3.48 28.11
N THR A 449 -19.74 2.36 28.04
CA THR A 449 -20.00 1.23 28.95
C THR A 449 -19.36 1.56 30.27
N GLY A 450 -20.20 1.88 31.26
CA GLY A 450 -19.82 2.04 32.66
C GLY A 450 -19.86 0.75 33.44
#